data_AF-A0A497HKP2-F1
#
_entry.id   AF-A0A497HKP2-F1
#
_cell.length_a   1.000
_cell.length_b   1.000
_cell.length_c   1.000
_cell.angle_alpha   90.00
_cell.angle_beta   90.00
_cell.angle_gamma   90.00
#
_symmetry.space_group_name_H-M   'P 1'
#
loop_
_entity.id
_entity.type
_entity.pdbx_description
1 polymer ?
#
loop_
_entity_poly.entity_id
_entity_poly.type
_entity_poly.pdbx_seq_one_letter_code
_entity_poly.pdbx_strand_id
1 'polypeptide(L)'
;MNKHGKCTWVNGSNKSLIEACKEWDKATEKFNDNELYDGSDYDELSGFIHDNKAEFRVGSSAGHKTHIDLERGTVEYYDTDVSVNKEMKKLLEKEGLKCYKYLEDRTEAGIKCMGLTEQNVKNVVKKLAGATSMDFRIPAPGLWWRNTAKKHPKILGCEDETCRIEIKLKEEKNA
;
A
#
# COMPACT_ATOMS: atom_id res chain seq x y z
N MET A 1 14.82 20.26 -2.45
CA MET A 1 14.06 19.05 -2.07
C MET A 1 12.84 19.52 -1.30
N ASN A 2 11.68 18.93 -1.56
CA ASN A 2 10.41 19.32 -0.94
C ASN A 2 9.88 18.18 -0.05
N LYS A 3 8.96 18.49 0.88
CA LYS A 3 8.39 17.53 1.83
C LYS A 3 6.93 17.85 2.17
N HIS A 4 6.13 16.82 2.39
CA HIS A 4 4.78 16.88 2.97
C HIS A 4 4.50 15.54 3.68
N GLY A 5 4.22 15.55 4.98
CA GLY A 5 4.02 14.32 5.74
C GLY A 5 5.20 13.34 5.56
N LYS A 6 4.90 12.09 5.23
CA LYS A 6 5.88 11.04 4.92
C LYS A 6 6.46 11.11 3.49
N CYS A 7 6.00 12.06 2.67
CA CYS A 7 6.42 12.21 1.27
C CYS A 7 7.55 13.24 1.11
N THR A 8 8.58 12.86 0.36
CA THR A 8 9.68 13.74 -0.05
C THR A 8 9.91 13.65 -1.56
N TRP A 9 10.29 14.76 -2.20
CA TRP A 9 10.52 14.75 -3.65
C TRP A 9 11.54 15.77 -4.15
N VAL A 10 12.15 15.45 -5.29
CA VAL A 10 13.07 16.32 -6.04
C VAL A 10 12.28 17.36 -6.86
N ASN A 11 12.83 18.57 -7.03
CA ASN A 11 12.20 19.60 -7.86
C ASN A 11 12.02 19.09 -9.30
N GLY A 12 10.84 19.29 -9.88
CA GLY A 12 10.52 18.84 -11.25
C GLY A 12 9.98 17.40 -11.34
N SER A 13 9.89 16.67 -10.23
CA SER A 13 9.29 15.32 -10.22
C SER A 13 7.83 15.32 -10.68
N ASN A 14 7.36 14.16 -11.16
CA ASN A 14 6.02 13.99 -11.72
C ASN A 14 4.92 14.37 -10.72
N LYS A 15 4.04 15.30 -11.13
CA LYS A 15 2.97 15.83 -10.27
C LYS A 15 1.96 14.76 -9.85
N SER A 16 1.65 13.82 -10.74
CA SER A 16 0.73 12.71 -10.46
C SER A 16 1.28 11.80 -9.37
N LEU A 17 2.61 11.56 -9.33
CA LEU A 17 3.26 10.81 -8.25
C LEU A 17 3.30 11.57 -6.92
N ILE A 18 3.53 12.88 -6.96
CA ILE A 18 3.49 13.73 -5.75
C ILE A 18 2.10 13.68 -5.11
N GLU A 19 1.04 13.87 -5.90
CA GLU A 19 -0.34 13.80 -5.41
C GLU A 19 -0.73 12.38 -4.98
N ALA A 20 -0.26 11.36 -5.69
CA ALA A 20 -0.43 9.97 -5.27
C ALA A 20 0.21 9.72 -3.90
N CYS A 21 1.45 10.18 -3.68
CA CYS A 21 2.12 10.01 -2.39
C CYS A 21 1.36 10.68 -1.24
N LYS A 22 0.89 11.93 -1.42
CA LYS A 22 0.07 12.61 -0.40
C LYS A 22 -1.20 11.83 -0.06
N GLU A 23 -1.78 11.15 -1.04
CA GLU A 23 -2.97 10.34 -0.85
C GLU A 23 -2.66 8.99 -0.19
N TRP A 24 -1.46 8.44 -0.41
CA TRP A 24 -0.92 7.34 0.37
C TRP A 24 -0.69 7.75 1.83
N ASP A 25 -0.04 8.89 2.08
CA ASP A 25 0.21 9.44 3.43
C ASP A 25 -1.11 9.65 4.19
N LYS A 26 -2.13 10.25 3.55
CA LYS A 26 -3.47 10.33 4.15
C LYS A 26 -4.08 8.97 4.47
N ALA A 27 -3.83 7.95 3.65
CA ALA A 27 -4.32 6.61 3.93
C ALA A 27 -3.57 6.00 5.13
N THR A 28 -2.25 6.15 5.20
CA THR A 28 -1.44 5.60 6.30
C THR A 28 -1.81 6.22 7.65
N GLU A 29 -2.03 7.54 7.73
CA GLU A 29 -2.53 8.19 8.94
C GLU A 29 -3.86 7.55 9.41
N LYS A 30 -4.77 7.26 8.48
CA LYS A 30 -6.07 6.67 8.84
C LYS A 30 -5.98 5.21 9.25
N PHE A 31 -5.08 4.43 8.66
CA PHE A 31 -4.82 3.07 9.15
C PHE A 31 -4.26 3.13 10.57
N ASN A 32 -3.32 4.05 10.83
CA ASN A 32 -2.75 4.27 12.15
C ASN A 32 -3.80 4.70 13.18
N ASP A 33 -4.65 5.69 12.86
CA ASP A 33 -5.74 6.17 13.72
C ASP A 33 -6.78 5.09 14.08
N ASN A 34 -6.84 4.01 13.29
CA ASN A 34 -7.72 2.88 13.54
C ASN A 34 -6.99 1.70 14.19
N GLU A 35 -5.78 1.92 14.70
CA GLU A 35 -4.93 0.92 15.37
C GLU A 35 -4.68 -0.29 14.46
N LEU A 36 -4.59 -0.07 13.15
CA LEU A 36 -4.35 -1.12 12.17
C LEU A 36 -2.87 -1.31 11.87
N TYR A 37 -2.00 -0.44 12.38
CA TYR A 37 -0.55 -0.60 12.27
C TYR A 37 0.08 -0.88 13.63
N ASP A 38 1.18 -1.63 13.60
CA ASP A 38 2.15 -1.57 14.68
C ASP A 38 2.86 -0.20 14.64
N GLY A 39 3.13 0.38 15.81
CA GLY A 39 3.74 1.70 15.91
C GLY A 39 5.13 1.78 15.27
N SER A 40 5.93 0.71 15.40
CA SER A 40 7.28 0.67 14.83
C SER A 40 7.27 0.56 13.30
N ASP A 41 6.28 -0.15 12.75
CA ASP A 41 6.05 -0.21 11.31
C ASP A 41 5.63 1.15 10.74
N TYR A 42 4.77 1.85 11.47
CA TYR A 42 4.24 3.14 11.06
C TYR A 42 5.31 4.24 11.01
N ASP A 43 6.19 4.27 12.01
CA ASP A 43 7.24 5.29 12.10
C ASP A 43 8.30 5.17 10.98
N GLU A 44 8.46 3.98 10.41
CA GLU A 44 9.42 3.72 9.33
C GLU A 44 8.87 4.05 7.94
N LEU A 45 7.57 4.36 7.82
CA LEU A 45 6.94 4.67 6.54
C LEU A 45 7.48 5.95 5.93
N SER A 46 7.92 5.85 4.68
CA SER A 46 8.43 6.98 3.92
C SER A 46 8.18 6.81 2.42
N GLY A 47 7.92 7.93 1.75
CA GLY A 47 7.78 8.01 0.29
C GLY A 47 8.83 8.95 -0.29
N PHE A 48 9.51 8.51 -1.35
CA PHE A 48 10.47 9.30 -2.09
C PHE A 48 10.10 9.33 -3.58
N ILE A 49 10.05 10.52 -4.18
CA ILE A 49 9.70 10.71 -5.59
C ILE A 49 10.83 11.44 -6.31
N HIS A 50 11.21 10.89 -7.46
CA HIS A 50 12.21 11.46 -8.36
C HIS A 50 11.81 11.15 -9.81
N ASP A 51 11.76 12.18 -10.66
CA ASP A 51 11.32 12.07 -12.06
C ASP A 51 9.94 11.39 -12.18
N ASN A 52 9.85 10.31 -12.96
CA ASN A 52 8.66 9.48 -13.14
C ASN A 52 8.64 8.24 -12.25
N LYS A 53 9.39 8.27 -11.14
CA LYS A 53 9.55 7.13 -10.22
C LYS A 53 9.20 7.50 -8.79
N ALA A 54 8.67 6.54 -8.05
CA ALA A 54 8.45 6.67 -6.62
C ALA A 54 8.87 5.38 -5.89
N GLU A 55 9.42 5.55 -4.70
CA GLU A 55 9.76 4.48 -3.78
C GLU A 55 9.00 4.68 -2.47
N PHE A 56 8.38 3.62 -1.98
CA PHE A 56 7.67 3.62 -0.71
C PHE A 56 8.27 2.55 0.19
N ARG A 57 8.70 2.94 1.39
CA ARG A 57 8.90 1.99 2.48
C ARG A 57 7.55 1.72 3.14
N VAL A 58 7.18 0.45 3.19
CA VAL A 58 5.83 -0.01 3.56
C VAL A 58 5.82 -0.90 4.81
N GLY A 59 6.91 -0.90 5.57
CA GLY A 59 7.03 -1.56 6.86
C GLY A 59 8.43 -1.41 7.45
N SER A 60 8.63 -1.94 8.65
CA SER A 60 9.89 -1.83 9.39
C SER A 60 10.99 -2.77 8.85
N SER A 61 10.61 -3.94 8.33
CA SER A 61 11.56 -4.95 7.84
C SER A 61 12.38 -4.51 6.62
N ALA A 62 13.67 -4.86 6.63
CA ALA A 62 14.56 -4.61 5.52
C ALA A 62 14.03 -5.31 4.25
N GLY A 63 13.77 -4.52 3.21
CA GLY A 63 13.22 -5.02 1.94
C GLY A 63 11.72 -4.77 1.75
N HIS A 64 10.97 -4.31 2.76
CA HIS A 64 9.56 -3.93 2.62
C HIS A 64 9.43 -2.60 1.85
N LYS A 65 9.60 -2.71 0.54
CA LYS A 65 9.67 -1.58 -0.38
C LYS A 65 8.74 -1.79 -1.55
N THR A 66 8.21 -0.69 -2.05
CA THR A 66 7.53 -0.66 -3.35
C THR A 66 8.23 0.31 -4.27
N HIS A 67 8.54 -0.14 -5.48
CA HIS A 67 9.05 0.70 -6.56
C HIS A 67 7.95 0.93 -7.59
N ILE A 68 7.77 2.18 -7.98
CA ILE A 68 6.77 2.63 -8.94
C ILE A 68 7.50 3.33 -10.07
N ASP A 69 7.18 2.96 -11.30
CA ASP A 69 7.76 3.53 -12.51
C ASP A 69 6.64 3.80 -13.51
N LEU A 70 6.29 5.08 -13.69
CA LEU A 70 5.25 5.49 -14.63
C LEU A 70 5.70 5.40 -16.08
N GLU A 71 7.01 5.51 -16.35
CA GLU A 71 7.54 5.41 -17.70
C GLU A 71 7.43 3.97 -18.22
N ARG A 72 7.74 3.00 -17.35
CA ARG A 72 7.59 1.57 -17.64
C ARG A 72 6.18 1.04 -17.39
N GLY A 73 5.34 1.81 -16.70
CA GLY A 73 3.99 1.42 -16.30
C GLY A 73 3.98 0.25 -15.31
N THR A 74 4.90 0.24 -14.35
CA THR A 74 5.13 -0.88 -13.43
C THR A 74 5.05 -0.52 -11.95
N VAL A 75 4.63 -1.50 -11.14
CA VAL A 75 4.73 -1.50 -9.67
C VAL A 75 5.42 -2.79 -9.25
N GLU A 76 6.46 -2.68 -8.44
CA GLU A 76 7.20 -3.81 -7.87
C GLU A 76 7.09 -3.71 -6.35
N TYR A 77 6.42 -4.67 -5.73
CA TYR A 77 6.24 -4.76 -4.28
C TYR A 77 7.07 -5.92 -3.76
N TYR A 78 7.89 -5.65 -2.75
CA TYR A 78 8.84 -6.61 -2.18
C TYR A 78 8.46 -6.93 -0.74
N ASP A 79 8.22 -8.21 -0.49
CA ASP A 79 7.86 -8.76 0.81
C ASP A 79 8.12 -10.28 0.77
N THR A 80 8.64 -10.83 1.85
CA THR A 80 8.92 -12.28 1.95
C THR A 80 7.67 -13.08 2.36
N ASP A 81 6.63 -12.43 2.87
CA ASP A 81 5.40 -13.07 3.31
C ASP A 81 4.48 -13.39 2.13
N VAL A 82 4.39 -14.68 1.81
CA VAL A 82 3.57 -15.19 0.70
C VAL A 82 2.09 -14.85 0.87
N SER A 83 1.57 -14.78 2.10
CA SER A 83 0.20 -14.38 2.39
C SER A 83 -0.03 -12.91 2.07
N VAL A 84 0.88 -12.02 2.47
CA VAL A 84 0.83 -10.58 2.19
C VAL A 84 0.91 -10.33 0.68
N ASN A 85 1.84 -11.01 -0.01
CA ASN A 85 1.98 -10.95 -1.47
C ASN A 85 0.68 -11.33 -2.21
N LYS A 86 -0.07 -12.32 -1.71
CA LYS A 86 -1.37 -12.72 -2.31
C LYS A 86 -2.43 -11.64 -2.15
N GLU A 87 -2.52 -11.01 -0.97
CA GLU A 87 -3.50 -9.95 -0.72
C GLU A 87 -3.14 -8.66 -1.48
N MET A 88 -1.85 -8.29 -1.51
CA MET A 88 -1.38 -7.18 -2.32
C MET A 88 -1.63 -7.39 -3.80
N LYS A 89 -1.44 -8.62 -4.30
CA LYS A 89 -1.80 -8.96 -5.68
C LYS A 89 -3.28 -8.67 -5.96
N LYS A 90 -4.19 -9.19 -5.12
CA LYS A 90 -5.64 -8.96 -5.28
C LYS A 90 -6.01 -7.48 -5.26
N LEU A 91 -5.41 -6.71 -4.34
CA LEU A 91 -5.65 -5.27 -4.21
C LEU A 91 -5.21 -4.50 -5.46
N LEU A 92 -4.03 -4.80 -6.00
CA LEU A 92 -3.51 -4.12 -7.18
C LEU A 92 -4.24 -4.52 -8.47
N GLU A 93 -4.62 -5.79 -8.61
CA GLU A 93 -5.40 -6.26 -9.77
C GLU A 93 -6.80 -5.62 -9.82
N LYS A 94 -7.41 -5.29 -8.66
CA LYS A 94 -8.66 -4.53 -8.60
C LYS A 94 -8.56 -3.12 -9.16
N GLU A 95 -7.36 -2.54 -9.20
CA GLU A 95 -7.09 -1.23 -9.80
C GLU A 95 -6.73 -1.31 -11.30
N GLY A 96 -6.93 -2.49 -11.90
CA GLY A 96 -6.74 -2.73 -13.34
C GLY A 96 -5.32 -3.15 -13.72
N LEU A 97 -4.45 -3.46 -12.75
CA LEU A 97 -3.10 -3.92 -13.01
C LEU A 97 -3.10 -5.43 -13.30
N LYS A 98 -2.09 -5.90 -14.03
CA LYS A 98 -1.84 -7.33 -14.23
C LYS A 98 -0.60 -7.74 -13.44
N CYS A 99 -0.77 -8.60 -12.44
CA CYS A 99 0.26 -8.91 -11.46
C CYS A 99 0.79 -10.35 -11.56
N TYR A 100 2.10 -10.47 -11.41
CA TYR A 100 2.85 -11.71 -11.49
C TYR A 100 3.68 -11.87 -10.22
N LYS A 101 3.95 -13.12 -9.82
CA LYS A 101 4.97 -13.37 -8.82
C LYS A 101 6.30 -12.83 -9.35
N TYR A 102 7.01 -12.08 -8.53
CA TYR A 102 8.33 -11.58 -8.88
C TYR A 102 9.38 -12.42 -8.15
N LEU A 103 10.43 -12.80 -8.89
CA LEU A 103 11.56 -13.57 -8.37
C LEU A 103 12.79 -12.70 -8.55
N GLU A 104 13.31 -12.15 -7.46
CA GLU A 104 14.67 -11.63 -7.44
C GLU A 104 15.58 -12.72 -6.86
N ASP A 105 16.61 -13.11 -7.62
CA ASP A 105 17.67 -14.05 -7.22
C ASP A 105 17.20 -15.39 -6.61
N ARG A 106 16.11 -15.96 -7.17
CA ARG A 106 15.54 -17.27 -6.80
C ARG A 106 14.92 -17.35 -5.40
N THR A 107 14.66 -16.21 -4.76
CA THR A 107 13.79 -16.12 -3.58
C THR A 107 12.43 -15.58 -4.02
N GLU A 108 11.33 -16.26 -3.65
CA GLU A 108 9.97 -15.78 -3.91
C GLU A 108 9.66 -14.56 -3.04
N ALA A 109 10.23 -13.39 -3.33
CA ALA A 109 9.97 -12.19 -2.53
C ALA A 109 9.30 -11.13 -3.40
N GLY A 110 7.96 -11.15 -3.43
CA GLY A 110 7.18 -10.03 -3.95
C GLY A 110 6.29 -10.31 -5.17
N ILE A 111 5.72 -9.21 -5.67
CA ILE A 111 4.87 -9.18 -6.85
C ILE A 111 5.29 -8.03 -7.76
N LYS A 112 5.21 -8.27 -9.07
CA LYS A 112 5.40 -7.25 -10.10
C LYS A 112 4.13 -7.11 -10.90
N CYS A 113 3.67 -5.88 -11.02
CA CYS A 113 2.42 -5.53 -11.68
C CYS A 113 2.69 -4.58 -12.85
N MET A 114 1.96 -4.79 -13.96
CA MET A 114 2.01 -3.99 -15.18
C MET A 114 0.68 -3.27 -15.38
N GLY A 115 0.68 -2.16 -16.12
CA GLY A 115 -0.52 -1.39 -16.44
C GLY A 115 -0.74 -0.19 -15.53
N LEU A 116 0.30 0.26 -14.84
CA LEU A 116 0.26 1.51 -14.09
C LEU A 116 0.23 2.70 -15.06
N THR A 117 -0.62 3.68 -14.76
CA THR A 117 -0.72 4.94 -15.49
C THR A 117 -0.93 6.11 -14.52
N GLU A 118 -0.81 7.34 -15.00
CA GLU A 118 -1.13 8.52 -14.20
C GLU A 118 -2.59 8.55 -13.71
N GLN A 119 -3.51 7.88 -14.42
CA GLN A 119 -4.93 7.84 -14.07
C GLN A 119 -5.21 6.89 -12.89
N ASN A 120 -4.48 5.77 -12.76
CA ASN A 120 -4.72 4.79 -11.69
C ASN A 120 -3.70 4.86 -10.54
N VAL A 121 -2.56 5.54 -10.71
CA VAL A 121 -1.48 5.57 -9.72
C VAL A 121 -1.95 6.02 -8.34
N LYS A 122 -2.84 7.01 -8.27
CA LYS A 122 -3.41 7.48 -7.00
C LYS A 122 -4.18 6.38 -6.25
N ASN A 123 -4.95 5.55 -6.95
CA ASN A 123 -5.68 4.46 -6.29
C ASN A 123 -4.74 3.32 -5.91
N VAL A 124 -3.80 2.99 -6.81
CA VAL A 124 -2.76 1.99 -6.57
C VAL A 124 -2.00 2.27 -5.29
N VAL A 125 -1.46 3.48 -5.12
CA VAL A 125 -0.67 3.79 -3.93
C VAL A 125 -1.51 3.81 -2.66
N LYS A 126 -2.80 4.18 -2.71
CA LYS A 126 -3.69 4.03 -1.56
C LYS A 126 -3.81 2.58 -1.09
N LYS A 127 -3.80 1.62 -2.01
CA LYS A 127 -3.80 0.19 -1.66
C LYS A 127 -2.49 -0.23 -0.99
N LEU A 128 -1.36 0.36 -1.39
CA LEU A 128 -0.06 0.09 -0.77
C LEU A 128 -0.02 0.48 0.71
N ALA A 129 -0.81 1.46 1.16
CA ALA A 129 -0.94 1.75 2.59
C ALA A 129 -1.46 0.52 3.37
N GLY A 130 -2.31 -0.30 2.74
CA GLY A 130 -2.78 -1.54 3.36
C GLY A 130 -1.71 -2.61 3.56
N ALA A 131 -0.50 -2.47 3.00
CA ALA A 131 0.59 -3.44 3.15
C ALA A 131 1.19 -3.46 4.55
N THR A 132 1.36 -2.28 5.16
CA THR A 132 2.00 -2.12 6.46
C THR A 132 1.24 -2.90 7.54
N SER A 133 1.96 -3.67 8.36
CA SER A 133 1.43 -4.56 9.41
C SER A 133 0.39 -5.60 8.94
N MET A 134 0.29 -5.86 7.63
CA MET A 134 -0.66 -6.82 7.09
C MET A 134 -0.34 -8.25 7.54
N ASP A 135 0.93 -8.56 7.72
CA ASP A 135 1.47 -9.78 8.30
C ASP A 135 0.94 -10.08 9.70
N PHE A 136 0.66 -9.05 10.52
CA PHE A 136 -0.02 -9.21 11.81
C PHE A 136 -1.54 -9.30 11.69
N ARG A 137 -2.14 -8.56 10.76
CA ARG A 137 -3.61 -8.52 10.59
C ARG A 137 -4.18 -9.81 9.99
N ILE A 138 -3.49 -10.41 9.03
CA ILE A 138 -3.91 -11.65 8.36
C ILE A 138 -4.12 -12.82 9.34
N PRO A 139 -3.18 -13.17 10.24
CA PRO A 139 -3.34 -14.30 11.14
C PRO A 139 -4.30 -14.04 12.30
N ALA A 140 -4.55 -12.77 12.66
CA ALA A 140 -5.37 -12.41 13.81
C ALA A 140 -6.41 -11.30 13.49
N PRO A 141 -7.26 -11.45 12.46
CA PRO A 141 -8.11 -10.37 11.99
C PRO A 141 -9.11 -9.90 13.05
N GLY A 142 -9.61 -10.81 13.89
CA GLY A 142 -10.52 -10.48 14.98
C GLY A 142 -9.90 -9.62 16.09
N LEU A 143 -8.57 -9.65 16.25
CA LEU A 143 -7.85 -8.78 17.19
C LEU A 143 -7.67 -7.39 16.59
N TRP A 144 -7.09 -7.34 15.40
CA TRP A 144 -6.69 -6.09 14.74
C TRP A 144 -7.86 -5.29 14.20
N TRP A 145 -8.86 -5.95 13.61
CA TRP A 145 -10.03 -5.26 13.05
C TRP A 145 -11.15 -5.01 14.07
N ARG A 146 -10.98 -5.41 15.35
CA ARG A 146 -12.04 -5.34 16.36
C ARG A 146 -12.62 -3.94 16.52
N ASN A 147 -11.76 -2.93 16.65
CA ASN A 147 -12.19 -1.56 16.89
C ASN A 147 -12.80 -0.94 15.64
N THR A 148 -12.19 -1.18 14.48
CA THR A 148 -12.74 -0.76 13.18
C THR A 148 -14.09 -1.42 12.89
N ALA A 149 -14.27 -2.70 13.22
CA ALA A 149 -15.52 -3.44 13.01
C ALA A 149 -16.69 -2.90 13.85
N LYS A 150 -16.44 -2.31 15.02
CA LYS A 150 -17.50 -1.61 15.79
C LYS A 150 -18.09 -0.44 15.02
N LYS A 151 -17.25 0.29 14.28
CA LYS A 151 -17.64 1.43 13.44
C LYS A 151 -18.16 0.96 12.07
N HIS A 152 -17.61 -0.14 11.56
CA HIS A 152 -17.90 -0.69 10.23
C HIS A 152 -18.20 -2.19 10.30
N PRO A 153 -19.42 -2.59 10.71
CA PRO A 153 -19.77 -4.00 10.92
C PRO A 153 -19.61 -4.90 9.69
N LYS A 154 -19.67 -4.33 8.47
CA LYS A 154 -19.46 -5.05 7.20
C LYS A 154 -18.11 -5.77 7.14
N ILE A 155 -17.10 -5.28 7.87
CA ILE A 155 -15.75 -5.89 7.95
C ILE A 155 -15.80 -7.32 8.51
N LEU A 156 -16.79 -7.63 9.37
CA LEU A 156 -16.97 -8.97 9.94
C LEU A 156 -17.40 -10.01 8.89
N GLY A 157 -18.00 -9.56 7.79
CA GLY A 157 -18.39 -10.42 6.67
C GLY A 157 -17.28 -10.67 5.65
N CYS A 158 -16.08 -10.12 5.85
CA CYS A 158 -14.97 -10.29 4.92
C CYS A 158 -14.27 -11.63 5.10
N GLU A 159 -14.11 -12.36 4.00
CA GLU A 159 -13.37 -13.62 3.92
C GLU A 159 -11.85 -13.41 3.97
N ASP A 160 -11.36 -12.28 3.46
CA ASP A 160 -9.94 -11.97 3.35
C ASP A 160 -9.61 -10.52 3.72
N GLU A 161 -8.31 -10.23 3.79
CA GLU A 161 -7.79 -8.92 4.19
C GLU A 161 -8.02 -7.86 3.10
N THR A 162 -7.95 -8.26 1.84
CA THR A 162 -8.32 -7.44 0.68
C THR A 162 -9.72 -6.85 0.86
N CYS A 163 -10.72 -7.65 1.23
CA CYS A 163 -12.08 -7.18 1.49
C CYS A 163 -12.12 -6.11 2.61
N ARG A 164 -11.38 -6.32 3.70
CA ARG A 164 -11.38 -5.38 4.85
C ARG A 164 -10.77 -4.04 4.47
N ILE A 165 -9.64 -4.08 3.76
CA ILE A 165 -8.97 -2.89 3.23
C ILE A 165 -9.87 -2.15 2.23
N GLU A 166 -10.55 -2.87 1.34
CA GLU A 166 -11.51 -2.28 0.40
C GLU A 166 -12.63 -1.51 1.09
N ILE A 167 -13.25 -2.11 2.10
CA ILE A 167 -14.33 -1.47 2.88
C ILE A 167 -13.78 -0.22 3.57
N LYS A 168 -12.63 -0.35 4.24
CA LYS A 168 -11.99 0.76 4.96
C LYS A 168 -11.69 1.95 4.03
N LEU A 169 -11.16 1.70 2.85
CA LEU A 169 -10.81 2.76 1.89
C LEU A 169 -12.01 3.34 1.12
N LYS A 170 -13.11 2.59 0.94
CA LYS A 170 -14.29 3.03 0.16
C LYS A 170 -15.21 3.95 0.94
N GLU A 171 -15.48 3.65 2.20
CA GLU A 171 -16.39 4.46 3.04
C GLU A 171 -15.84 5.88 3.24
N GLU A 172 -14.54 6.08 3.05
CA GLU A 172 -13.87 7.38 3.10
C GLU A 172 -13.97 8.23 1.82
N LYS A 173 -14.57 7.71 0.74
CA LYS A 173 -14.98 8.56 -0.39
C LYS A 173 -16.31 9.26 -0.13
N ASN A 174 -17.06 8.83 0.90
CA ASN A 174 -18.41 9.28 1.21
C ASN A 174 -18.52 10.02 2.56
N ALA A 175 -17.41 10.23 3.25
CA ALA A 175 -17.28 11.01 4.49
C ALA A 175 -16.48 12.28 4.22
#